data_AF-A0A1X2EAC8-F1
#
_entry.id   AF-A0A1X2EAC8-F1
#
_cell.length_a   1.000
_cell.length_b   1.000
_cell.length_c   1.000
_cell.angle_alpha   90.00
_cell.angle_beta   90.00
_cell.angle_gamma   90.00
#
_symmetry.space_group_name_H-M   'P 1'
#
loop_
_entity.id
_entity.type
_entity.pdbx_description
1 polymer ?
#
loop_
_entity_poly.entity_id
_entity_poly.type
_entity_poly.pdbx_seq_one_letter_code
_entity_poly.pdbx_strand_id
1 'polypeptide(L)' 'MPGQVEWAGLPVNLDMAFSRVQRDKVYVQHVMRKQGSRLSRWVHNGARPCVCEVAAEDGILGADAAEALPGR' A
#
# COMPACT_ATOMS: atom_id res chain seq x y z
N MET A 1 13.46 -4.89 -13.65
CA MET A 1 12.11 -4.29 -13.67
C MET A 1 12.19 -2.98 -12.91
N PRO A 2 11.74 -1.84 -13.46
CA PRO A 2 11.75 -0.59 -12.70
C PRO A 2 10.95 -0.75 -11.40
N GLY A 3 11.47 -0.23 -10.28
CA GLY A 3 10.81 -0.29 -8.96
C GLY A 3 11.18 -1.47 -8.07
N GLN A 4 12.13 -2.33 -8.45
CA GLN A 4 12.65 -3.37 -7.55
C GLN A 4 13.84 -2.84 -6.76
N VAL A 5 13.81 -2.98 -5.44
CA VAL A 5 14.89 -2.57 -4.52
C VAL A 5 15.25 -3.73 -3.59
N GLU A 6 16.43 -3.66 -3.00
CA GLU A 6 16.87 -4.55 -1.94
C GLU A 6 16.44 -3.95 -0.60
N TRP A 7 15.73 -4.74 0.22
CA TRP A 7 15.33 -4.36 1.57
C TRP A 7 15.55 -5.54 2.53
N ALA A 8 16.41 -5.33 3.53
CA ALA A 8 16.74 -6.32 4.56
C ALA A 8 17.28 -7.67 4.01
N GLY A 9 18.10 -7.63 2.98
CA GLY A 9 18.63 -8.77 2.24
C GLY A 9 17.68 -9.34 1.17
N LEU A 10 16.50 -8.77 0.96
CA LEU A 10 15.44 -9.34 0.12
C LEU A 10 15.02 -8.42 -1.03
N PRO A 11 14.78 -8.96 -2.23
CA PRO A 11 14.21 -8.19 -3.33
C PRO A 11 12.74 -7.85 -3.06
N VAL A 12 12.42 -6.56 -3.04
CA VAL A 12 11.04 -6.06 -2.88
C VAL A 12 10.63 -5.16 -4.03
N ASN A 13 9.34 -5.14 -4.35
CA ASN A 13 8.78 -4.15 -5.27
C ASN A 13 8.36 -2.93 -4.44
N LEU A 14 9.02 -1.80 -4.66
CA LEU A 14 8.76 -0.55 -3.97
C LEU A 14 8.26 0.50 -4.96
N ASP A 15 7.03 0.94 -4.76
CA ASP A 15 6.38 1.98 -5.56
C ASP A 15 6.05 3.20 -4.70
N MET A 16 6.24 4.40 -5.26
CA MET A 16 6.07 5.66 -4.55
C MET A 16 5.07 6.59 -5.26
N ALA A 17 4.32 7.37 -4.47
CA ALA A 17 3.32 8.32 -4.94
C ALA A 17 3.63 9.73 -4.39
N PHE A 18 4.30 10.57 -5.20
CA PHE A 18 4.70 11.92 -4.77
C PHE A 18 3.60 12.95 -5.03
N SER A 19 2.65 13.09 -4.09
CA SER A 19 1.50 13.99 -4.29
C SER A 19 1.86 15.47 -4.43
N ARG A 20 2.89 15.94 -3.69
CA ARG A 20 3.23 17.38 -3.57
C ARG A 20 4.26 17.88 -4.59
N VAL A 21 4.95 16.98 -5.28
CA VAL A 21 6.06 17.34 -6.19
C VAL A 21 5.55 17.70 -7.58
N GLN A 22 4.32 17.32 -7.91
CA GLN A 22 3.70 17.50 -9.23
C GLN A 22 2.39 18.28 -9.14
N ARG A 23 1.97 18.88 -10.26
CA ARG A 23 0.73 19.67 -10.36
C ARG A 23 -0.51 18.83 -10.09
N ASP A 24 -0.60 17.66 -10.70
CA ASP A 24 -1.72 16.74 -10.51
C ASP A 24 -1.47 15.85 -9.29
N LYS A 25 -2.46 15.76 -8.40
CA LYS A 25 -2.33 14.94 -7.20
C LYS A 25 -2.24 13.47 -7.55
N VAL A 26 -1.13 12.84 -7.19
CA VAL A 26 -0.96 11.38 -7.25
C VAL A 26 -0.98 10.83 -5.83
N TYR A 27 -1.65 9.68 -5.70
CA TYR A 27 -1.87 8.99 -4.44
C TYR A 27 -1.68 7.48 -4.64
N VAL A 28 -1.59 6.72 -3.56
CA VAL A 28 -1.32 5.26 -3.61
C VAL A 28 -2.32 4.50 -4.46
N GLN A 29 -3.62 4.87 -4.46
CA GLN A 29 -4.64 4.23 -5.28
C GLN A 29 -4.38 4.40 -6.79
N HIS A 30 -3.75 5.50 -7.21
CA HIS A 30 -3.39 5.72 -8.61
C HIS A 30 -2.27 4.77 -9.04
N VAL A 31 -1.28 4.58 -8.16
CA VAL A 31 -0.17 3.64 -8.37
C VAL A 31 -0.69 2.20 -8.39
N MET A 32 -1.57 1.83 -7.45
CA MET A 32 -2.18 0.50 -7.39
C MET A 32 -2.97 0.17 -8.67
N ARG A 33 -3.75 1.11 -9.20
CA ARG A 33 -4.50 0.91 -10.46
C ARG A 33 -3.57 0.65 -11.65
N LYS A 34 -2.44 1.36 -11.75
CA LYS A 34 -1.42 1.10 -12.79
C LYS A 34 -0.82 -0.31 -12.69
N GLN A 35 -0.81 -0.89 -11.50
CA GLN A 35 -0.30 -2.23 -11.24
C GLN A 35 -1.37 -3.31 -11.12
N GLY A 36 -2.62 -3.02 -11.49
CA GLY A 36 -3.77 -3.86 -11.19
C GLY A 36 -3.59 -5.33 -11.59
N SER A 37 -2.98 -5.61 -12.75
CA SER A 37 -2.74 -6.99 -13.21
C SER A 37 -1.75 -7.76 -12.33
N ARG A 38 -0.69 -7.09 -11.84
CA ARG A 38 0.32 -7.68 -10.96
C ARG A 38 -0.27 -7.92 -9.57
N LEU A 39 -0.94 -6.90 -9.01
CA LEU A 39 -1.57 -6.99 -7.69
C LEU A 39 -2.68 -8.04 -7.67
N SER A 40 -3.53 -8.09 -8.69
CA SER A 40 -4.55 -9.13 -8.85
C SER A 40 -3.94 -10.52 -8.80
N ARG A 41 -2.86 -10.77 -9.56
CA ARG A 41 -2.15 -12.06 -9.53
C ARG A 41 -1.63 -12.41 -8.12
N TRP A 42 -1.07 -11.45 -7.40
CA TRP A 42 -0.58 -11.70 -6.04
C TRP A 42 -1.71 -12.08 -5.09
N VAL A 43 -2.83 -11.36 -5.13
CA VAL A 43 -4.00 -11.66 -4.31
C VAL A 43 -4.58 -13.04 -4.66
N HIS A 44 -4.69 -13.37 -5.95
CA HIS A 44 -5.11 -14.70 -6.39
C HIS A 44 -4.15 -15.82 -5.93
N ASN A 45 -2.86 -15.50 -5.74
CA ASN A 45 -1.85 -16.42 -5.22
C ASN A 45 -1.76 -16.42 -3.68
N GLY A 46 -2.73 -15.82 -2.98
CA GLY A 46 -2.83 -15.87 -1.52
C GLY A 46 -2.14 -14.71 -0.78
N ALA A 47 -1.61 -13.70 -1.47
CA ALA A 47 -1.11 -12.51 -0.81
C ALA A 47 -2.26 -11.70 -0.18
N ARG A 48 -2.07 -11.26 1.06
CA ARG A 48 -3.05 -10.43 1.78
C ARG A 48 -2.65 -8.95 1.71
N PRO A 49 -3.54 -8.03 1.33
CA PRO A 49 -3.24 -6.61 1.38
C PRO A 49 -3.16 -6.13 2.83
N CYS A 50 -2.18 -5.30 3.13
CA CYS A 50 -2.04 -4.60 4.41
C CYS A 50 -1.99 -3.10 4.14
N VAL A 51 -2.78 -2.33 4.87
CA VAL A 51 -2.85 -0.86 4.75
C VAL A 51 -2.65 -0.27 6.12
N CYS A 52 -1.66 0.61 6.25
CA CYS A 52 -1.47 1.44 7.43
C CYS A 52 -1.75 2.88 7.04
N GLU A 53 -2.54 3.57 7.84
CA GLU A 53 -2.80 5.00 7.68
C GLU A 53 -2.09 5.79 8.78
N VAL A 54 -1.87 7.08 8.52
CA VAL A 54 -1.42 7.99 9.57
C VAL A 54 -2.64 8.26 10.45
N ALA A 55 -2.63 7.74 11.67
CA ALA A 55 -3.52 8.21 12.72
C ALA A 55 -3.08 9.66 13.05
N ALA A 56 -3.83 10.65 12.57
CA ALA A 56 -3.63 12.01 13.04
C ALA A 56 -3.96 12.02 14.54
N GLU A 57 -2.99 12.34 15.38
CA GLU A 57 -3.19 12.44 16.82
C GLU A 57 -3.98 13.70 17.16
N ASP A 58 -5.28 13.69 16.85
CA ASP A 58 -6.28 14.47 17.54
C ASP A 58 -7.17 13.45 18.26
N GLY A 59 -6.79 13.17 19.51
CA GLY A 59 -7.03 11.90 20.17
C GLY A 59 -8.47 11.44 20.22
N ILE A 60 -8.74 10.27 19.64
CA ILE A 60 -9.43 9.14 20.28
C ILE A 60 -8.77 7.86 19.74
N LEU A 61 -7.82 7.31 20.48
CA LEU A 61 -7.42 5.91 20.30
C LEU A 61 -8.57 5.04 20.77
N GLY A 62 -9.43 4.60 19.85
CA GLY A 62 -10.28 3.44 20.08
C GLY A 62 -9.39 2.19 20.08
N ALA A 63 -9.43 1.41 21.16
CA ALA A 63 -8.53 0.31 21.45
C ALA A 63 -8.65 -0.93 20.53
N ASP A 64 -9.18 -0.80 19.30
CA ASP A 64 -9.54 -1.94 18.45
C ASP A 64 -9.11 -1.79 16.97
N ALA A 65 -8.03 -1.06 16.68
CA ALA A 65 -7.47 -0.99 15.31
C ALA A 65 -6.78 -2.29 14.83
N ALA A 66 -6.85 -3.37 15.61
CA ALA A 66 -6.29 -4.68 15.30
C ALA A 66 -7.32 -5.72 14.82
N GLU A 67 -8.57 -5.33 14.56
CA GLU A 67 -9.53 -6.25 13.93
C GLU A 67 -9.37 -6.22 12.40
N ALA A 68 -8.63 -7.22 11.91
CA ALA A 68 -8.57 -7.55 10.50
C ALA A 68 -9.98 -7.73 9.94
N LEU A 69 -10.41 -6.86 9.02
CA LEU A 69 -11.66 -7.03 8.27
C LEU A 69 -11.66 -8.42 7.59
N PRO A 70 -12.72 -9.23 7.76
CA PRO A 70 -12.78 -10.54 7.13
C PRO A 70 -12.92 -10.37 5.62
N GLY A 71 -12.06 -11.08 4.89
CA GLY A 71 -12.09 -11.15 3.45
C GLY A 71 -13.44 -11.63 2.93
N ARG A 72 -13.83 -11.06 1.79
CA ARG A 72 -14.84 -11.62 0.90
C ARG A 72 -14.17 -12.01 -0.41
#